data_AF-A0A7S0XVG9-F1
#
_entry.id   AF-A0A7S0XVG9-F1
#
_cell.length_a   1.000
_cell.length_b   1.000
_cell.length_c   1.000
_cell.angle_alpha   90.00
_cell.angle_beta   90.00
_cell.angle_gamma   90.00
#
_symmetry.space_group_name_H-M   'P 1'
#
loop_
_entity.id
_entity.type
_entity.pdbx_description
1 polymer ?
#
loop_
_entity_poly.entity_id
_entity_poly.type
_entity_poly.pdbx_seq_one_letter_code
_entity_poly.pdbx_strand_id
1 'polypeptide(L)'
;FMPHIKTFLRYHKESKEIAFCMLGSHNMSKMAFGKLTADKAKRLHIDNFELSVILLPSLHQRDGTPEVRFEPTHKEGRGYLSPGMHRGFDVPVIALPIPYRLPVLPYRPGIDFPWIGDQKLGNIRDVQGTTWNPVPRF
;
A
#
# COMPACT_ATOMS: atom_id res chain seq x y z
N PHE A 1 9.35 12.19 5.05
CA PHE A 1 10.07 11.00 4.53
C PHE A 1 9.46 10.57 3.22
N MET A 2 10.28 10.19 2.24
CA MET A 2 9.80 9.64 0.96
C MET A 2 9.63 8.12 1.09
N PRO A 3 8.51 7.53 0.64
CA PRO A 3 8.25 6.12 0.85
C PRO A 3 9.11 5.24 -0.06
N HIS A 4 9.86 4.31 0.54
CA HIS A 4 10.44 3.16 -0.15
C HIS A 4 9.70 1.84 0.16
N ILE A 5 8.68 1.89 1.02
CA ILE A 5 7.79 0.77 1.35
C ILE A 5 6.79 0.52 0.21
N LYS A 6 6.41 -0.75 -0.03
CA LYS A 6 5.39 -1.13 -1.02
C LYS A 6 4.28 -1.90 -0.31
N THR A 7 3.08 -1.35 -0.39
CA THR A 7 1.89 -1.90 0.25
C THR A 7 0.75 -1.95 -0.74
N PHE A 8 -0.01 -3.04 -0.73
CA PHE A 8 -1.22 -3.20 -1.52
C PHE A 8 -2.36 -3.53 -0.57
N LEU A 9 -3.46 -2.79 -0.65
CA LEU A 9 -4.61 -3.02 0.22
C LEU A 9 -5.91 -2.75 -0.52
N ARG A 10 -7.00 -3.31 -0.01
CA ARG A 10 -8.37 -3.00 -0.47
C ARG A 10 -9.13 -2.30 0.64
N TYR A 11 -9.24 -0.98 0.53
CA TYR A 11 -9.92 -0.12 1.50
C TYR A 11 -11.30 0.30 0.99
N HIS A 12 -12.33 0.17 1.82
CA HIS A 12 -13.67 0.66 1.55
C HIS A 12 -13.91 1.99 2.26
N LYS A 13 -14.16 3.08 1.51
CA LYS A 13 -14.19 4.45 2.04
C LYS A 13 -15.33 4.69 3.05
N GLU A 14 -16.51 4.11 2.81
CA GLU A 14 -17.69 4.36 3.64
C GLU A 14 -17.64 3.57 4.96
N SER A 15 -17.34 2.28 4.90
CA SER A 15 -17.20 1.43 6.10
C SER A 15 -15.87 1.60 6.83
N LYS A 16 -14.86 2.17 6.15
CA LYS A 16 -13.46 2.30 6.61
C LYS A 16 -12.74 0.97 6.83
N GLU A 17 -13.26 -0.10 6.25
CA GLU A 17 -12.71 -1.45 6.40
C GLU A 17 -11.60 -1.73 5.37
N ILE A 18 -10.69 -2.63 5.75
CA ILE A 18 -9.64 -3.16 4.90
C ILE A 18 -9.91 -4.65 4.68
N ALA A 19 -10.15 -5.07 3.43
CA ALA A 19 -10.42 -6.47 3.12
C ALA A 19 -9.16 -7.33 3.14
N PHE A 20 -8.02 -6.74 2.79
CA PHE A 20 -6.69 -7.33 2.91
C PHE A 20 -5.62 -6.24 2.93
N CYS A 21 -4.47 -6.55 3.51
CA CYS A 21 -3.26 -5.72 3.42
C CYS A 21 -2.05 -6.61 3.11
N MET A 22 -1.31 -6.26 2.08
CA MET A 22 -0.08 -6.92 1.65
C MET A 22 1.08 -5.95 1.81
N LEU A 23 2.14 -6.41 2.47
CA LEU A 23 3.41 -5.70 2.59
C LEU A 23 4.48 -6.55 1.91
N GLY A 24 5.25 -5.97 0.99
CA GLY A 24 6.30 -6.71 0.29
C GLY A 24 7.31 -5.83 -0.43
N SER A 25 8.12 -6.48 -1.28
CA SER A 25 9.17 -5.83 -2.07
C SER A 25 8.72 -5.35 -3.46
N HIS A 26 7.60 -5.88 -3.96
CA HIS A 26 7.05 -5.63 -5.29
C HIS A 26 6.80 -4.14 -5.58
N ASN A 27 7.60 -3.56 -6.48
CA ASN A 27 7.21 -2.33 -7.17
C ASN A 27 6.09 -2.61 -8.17
N MET A 28 5.36 -1.56 -8.59
CA MET A 28 4.33 -1.68 -9.62
C MET A 28 4.94 -1.91 -11.00
N SER A 29 5.29 -3.16 -11.32
CA SER A 29 5.89 -3.53 -12.60
C SER A 29 5.49 -4.93 -13.04
N LYS A 30 5.51 -5.17 -14.35
CA LYS A 30 5.32 -6.52 -14.93
C LYS A 30 6.41 -7.50 -14.51
N MET A 31 7.62 -7.01 -14.24
CA MET A 31 8.73 -7.85 -13.83
C MET A 31 8.48 -8.45 -12.43
N ALA A 32 7.88 -7.65 -11.54
CA ALA A 32 7.55 -8.05 -10.17
C ALA A 32 6.24 -8.85 -10.06
N PHE A 33 5.18 -8.46 -10.78
CA PHE A 33 3.86 -9.11 -10.69
C PHE A 33 3.63 -10.20 -11.74
N GLY A 34 4.49 -10.24 -12.74
CA GLY A 34 4.36 -11.09 -13.91
C GLY A 34 3.45 -10.56 -15.00
N LYS A 35 3.51 -11.23 -16.15
CA LYS A 35 2.66 -11.00 -17.31
C LYS A 35 2.24 -12.34 -17.90
N LEU A 36 1.01 -12.42 -18.42
CA LEU A 36 0.61 -13.56 -19.24
C LEU A 36 1.38 -13.53 -20.57
N THR A 37 1.94 -14.68 -20.95
CA THR A 37 2.59 -14.86 -22.25
C THR A 37 1.55 -14.85 -23.36
N ALA A 38 1.94 -14.32 -24.52
CA ALA A 38 1.09 -14.29 -25.71
C ALA A 38 1.00 -15.66 -26.42
N ASP A 39 1.66 -16.69 -25.89
CA ASP A 39 1.61 -18.03 -26.45
C ASP A 39 0.26 -18.72 -26.17
N LYS A 40 -0.03 -19.78 -26.93
CA LYS A 40 -1.28 -20.56 -26.76
C LYS A 40 -1.41 -21.18 -25.36
N ALA A 41 -0.28 -21.38 -24.67
CA ALA A 41 -0.25 -21.97 -23.34
C ALA A 41 -0.60 -20.99 -22.21
N LYS A 42 -0.63 -19.67 -22.46
CA LYS A 42 -1.00 -18.62 -21.49
C LYS A 42 -0.28 -18.76 -20.14
N ARG A 43 1.04 -18.88 -20.18
CA ARG A 43 1.89 -18.98 -18.97
C ARG A 43 2.00 -17.65 -18.26
N LEU A 44 2.19 -17.67 -16.95
CA LEU A 44 2.56 -16.49 -16.17
C LEU A 44 4.10 -16.38 -16.13
N HIS A 45 4.65 -15.33 -16.72
CA HIS A 45 6.09 -15.05 -16.70
C HIS A 45 6.41 -13.99 -15.64
N ILE A 46 7.32 -14.29 -14.72
CA ILE A 46 7.80 -13.38 -13.65
C ILE A 46 9.32 -13.31 -13.76
N ASP A 47 9.85 -12.10 -13.74
CA ASP A 47 11.27 -11.84 -13.99
C ASP A 47 12.08 -11.56 -12.71
N ASN A 48 11.42 -11.12 -11.64
CA ASN A 48 12.06 -10.78 -10.37
C ASN A 48 11.69 -11.75 -9.25
N PHE A 49 12.63 -11.96 -8.33
CA PHE A 49 12.33 -12.56 -7.03
C PHE A 49 11.79 -11.48 -6.09
N GLU A 50 10.56 -11.67 -5.62
CA GLU A 50 9.87 -10.75 -4.73
C GLU A 50 9.20 -11.54 -3.61
N LEU A 51 9.05 -10.94 -2.43
CA LEU A 51 8.41 -11.58 -1.28
C LEU A 51 7.41 -10.63 -0.63
N SER A 52 6.34 -11.19 -0.06
CA SER A 52 5.35 -10.43 0.69
C SER A 52 4.73 -11.24 1.81
N VAL A 53 4.20 -10.52 2.80
CA VAL A 53 3.26 -11.03 3.80
C VAL A 53 1.88 -10.46 3.51
N ILE A 54 0.84 -11.28 3.62
CA ILE A 54 -0.54 -10.87 3.41
C ILE A 54 -1.31 -11.07 4.71
N LEU A 55 -1.96 -10.01 5.17
CA LEU A 55 -2.90 -10.01 6.28
C LEU A 55 -4.31 -10.14 5.73
N LEU A 56 -5.02 -11.18 6.18
CA LEU A 56 -6.42 -11.45 5.86
C LEU A 56 -7.24 -11.53 7.15
N PRO A 57 -8.44 -10.92 7.22
CA PRO A 57 -9.29 -11.02 8.40
C PRO A 57 -9.68 -12.46 8.74
N SER A 58 -9.94 -13.30 7.73
CA SER A 58 -10.31 -14.70 7.91
C SER A 58 -9.24 -15.54 8.60
N LEU A 59 -7.96 -15.20 8.44
CA LEU A 59 -6.85 -15.89 9.14
C LEU A 59 -6.76 -15.55 10.64
N HIS A 60 -7.53 -14.55 11.08
CA HIS A 60 -7.60 -14.13 12.47
C HIS A 60 -8.95 -14.51 13.12
N GLN A 61 -9.87 -15.10 12.35
CA GLN A 61 -11.14 -15.58 12.85
C GLN A 61 -10.94 -16.89 13.63
N ARG A 62 -11.63 -17.02 14.76
CA ARG A 62 -11.69 -18.27 15.54
C ARG A 62 -13.05 -18.93 15.33
N ASP A 63 -13.08 -20.26 15.41
CA ASP A 63 -14.33 -21.01 15.30
C ASP A 63 -15.36 -20.53 16.33
N GLY A 64 -16.59 -20.32 15.87
CA GLY A 64 -17.69 -19.80 16.70
C GLY A 64 -17.59 -18.32 17.06
N THR A 65 -16.64 -17.56 16.50
CA THR A 65 -16.54 -16.10 16.73
C THR A 65 -17.05 -15.28 15.54
N PRO A 66 -17.56 -14.05 15.77
CA PRO A 66 -17.95 -13.13 14.70
C PRO A 66 -16.78 -12.83 13.75
N GLU A 67 -17.12 -12.43 12.53
CA GLU A 67 -16.14 -12.08 11.50
C GLU A 67 -15.21 -10.94 11.96
N VAL A 68 -13.91 -11.16 11.87
CA VAL A 68 -12.90 -10.13 12.19
C VAL A 68 -12.92 -9.04 11.14
N ARG A 69 -12.78 -7.79 11.58
CA ARG A 69 -12.66 -6.63 10.67
C ARG A 69 -11.31 -5.96 10.82
N PHE A 70 -10.73 -5.50 9.72
CA PHE A 70 -9.54 -4.66 9.75
C PHE A 70 -9.89 -3.20 9.51
N GLU A 71 -9.30 -2.32 10.30
CA GLU A 71 -9.43 -0.87 10.15
C GLU A 71 -8.05 -0.20 10.20
N PRO A 72 -7.82 0.90 9.47
CA PRO A 72 -6.56 1.63 9.57
C PRO A 72 -6.43 2.35 10.92
N THR A 73 -5.24 2.31 11.53
CA THR A 73 -4.85 3.18 12.64
C THR A 73 -3.61 4.00 12.31
N HIS A 74 -3.59 5.23 12.80
CA HIS A 74 -2.48 6.18 12.63
C HIS A 74 -1.75 6.50 13.95
N LYS A 75 -2.18 5.91 15.08
CA LYS A 75 -1.58 6.15 16.40
C LYS A 75 -0.61 5.02 16.78
N GLU A 76 0.59 5.41 17.22
CA GLU A 76 1.62 4.55 17.84
C GLU A 76 1.20 3.93 19.20
N GLY A 77 -0.09 3.90 19.55
CA GLY A 77 -0.54 3.61 20.91
C GLY A 77 -1.81 2.79 21.07
N ARG A 78 -2.42 2.27 19.98
CA ARG A 78 -3.42 1.20 20.13
C ARG A 78 -2.68 -0.12 20.00
N GLY A 79 -2.71 -0.94 21.06
CA GLY A 79 -2.09 -2.26 21.08
C GLY A 79 -2.53 -3.08 19.87
N TYR A 80 -1.58 -3.83 19.31
CA TYR A 80 -1.68 -4.55 18.03
C TYR A 80 -2.80 -5.60 17.96
N LEU A 81 -3.47 -5.89 19.08
CA LEU A 81 -4.52 -6.91 19.19
C LEU A 81 -5.45 -6.56 20.37
N SER A 82 -5.96 -5.34 20.45
CA SER A 82 -7.07 -5.07 21.38
C SER A 82 -8.37 -5.34 20.63
N PRO A 83 -9.15 -6.39 20.97
CA PRO A 83 -10.52 -6.51 20.50
C PRO A 83 -11.25 -5.25 20.95
N GLY A 84 -11.47 -4.32 20.03
CA GLY A 84 -12.25 -3.13 20.26
C GLY A 84 -13.70 -3.42 19.91
N MET A 85 -14.63 -3.09 20.81
CA MET A 85 -16.07 -3.12 20.52
C MET A 85 -16.37 -2.04 19.49
N HIS A 86 -16.86 -2.41 18.29
CA HIS A 86 -17.32 -1.42 17.31
C HIS A 86 -18.85 -1.34 17.31
N ARG A 87 -19.38 -0.13 17.59
CA ARG A 87 -20.82 0.20 17.56
C ARG A 87 -21.74 -0.65 18.46
N GLY A 88 -21.25 -1.15 19.60
CA GLY A 88 -22.08 -1.91 20.55
C GLY A 88 -22.38 -3.35 20.12
N PHE A 89 -21.70 -3.86 19.09
CA PHE A 89 -21.72 -5.26 18.70
C PHE A 89 -20.35 -5.91 18.98
N ASP A 90 -20.35 -7.20 19.36
CA ASP A 90 -19.16 -8.02 19.66
C ASP A 90 -18.35 -8.40 18.39
N VAL A 91 -18.11 -7.44 17.49
CA VAL A 91 -17.30 -7.71 16.29
C VAL A 91 -15.82 -7.44 16.61
N PRO A 92 -14.93 -8.43 16.54
CA PRO A 92 -13.51 -8.22 16.80
C PRO A 92 -12.89 -7.36 15.70
N VAL A 93 -12.41 -6.17 16.06
CA VAL A 93 -11.67 -5.28 15.15
C VAL A 93 -10.17 -5.37 15.42
N ILE A 94 -9.39 -5.57 14.37
CA ILE A 94 -7.92 -5.47 14.38
C ILE A 94 -7.51 -4.20 13.66
N ALA A 95 -6.83 -3.31 14.38
CA ALA A 95 -6.35 -2.05 13.85
C ALA A 95 -4.99 -2.24 13.14
N LEU A 96 -4.93 -1.99 11.83
CA LEU A 96 -3.73 -2.10 11.02
C LEU A 96 -2.96 -0.76 10.99
N PRO A 97 -1.64 -0.75 11.30
CA PRO A 97 -0.83 0.47 11.28
C PRO A 97 -0.51 0.88 9.84
N ILE A 98 -1.43 1.59 9.18
CA ILE A 98 -1.24 2.05 7.80
C ILE A 98 -0.37 3.33 7.83
N PRO A 99 0.82 3.33 7.19
CA PRO A 99 1.81 4.41 7.33
C PRO A 99 1.49 5.67 6.50
N TYR A 100 0.31 5.70 5.89
CA TYR A 100 -0.20 6.82 5.09
C TYR A 100 -1.70 6.99 5.32
N ARG A 101 -2.23 8.17 4.98
CA ARG A 101 -3.65 8.50 5.19
C ARG A 101 -4.56 7.81 4.18
N LEU A 102 -5.74 7.41 4.64
CA LEU A 102 -6.85 6.91 3.82
C LEU A 102 -8.10 7.79 4.00
N PRO A 103 -8.90 8.03 2.95
CA PRO A 103 -8.65 7.66 1.56
C PRO A 103 -7.44 8.43 0.98
N VAL A 104 -6.79 7.85 -0.04
CA VAL A 104 -5.71 8.53 -0.75
C VAL A 104 -6.23 9.78 -1.46
N LEU A 105 -5.41 10.82 -1.53
CA LEU A 105 -5.75 12.05 -2.24
C LEU A 105 -5.33 11.92 -3.71
N PRO A 106 -6.20 12.24 -4.68
CA PRO A 106 -5.82 12.28 -6.08
C PRO A 106 -4.85 13.45 -6.33
N TYR A 107 -4.02 13.30 -7.36
CA TYR A 107 -3.15 14.38 -7.83
C TYR A 107 -4.00 15.53 -8.37
N ARG A 108 -3.59 16.76 -8.08
CA ARG A 108 -4.24 17.96 -8.62
C ARG A 108 -3.87 18.12 -10.10
N PRO A 109 -4.85 18.17 -11.02
CA PRO A 109 -4.58 18.34 -12.44
C PRO A 109 -3.75 19.60 -12.74
N GLY A 110 -2.71 19.46 -13.55
CA GLY A 110 -1.85 20.56 -13.97
C GLY A 110 -0.91 21.12 -12.90
N ILE A 111 -0.98 20.63 -11.65
CA ILE A 111 -0.14 21.07 -10.55
C ILE A 111 0.78 19.95 -10.08
N ASP A 112 0.22 18.76 -9.84
CA ASP A 112 0.96 17.63 -9.31
C ASP A 112 1.42 16.71 -10.44
N PHE A 113 2.69 16.30 -10.39
CA PHE A 113 3.31 15.39 -11.35
C PHE A 113 4.03 14.26 -10.61
N PRO A 114 4.06 13.04 -11.16
CA PRO A 114 4.81 11.96 -10.54
C PRO A 114 6.31 12.31 -10.53
N TRP A 115 7.02 11.83 -9.51
CA TRP A 115 8.47 11.94 -9.48
C TRP A 115 9.08 11.11 -10.61
N ILE A 116 9.88 11.75 -11.46
CA ILE A 116 10.63 11.12 -12.55
C ILE A 116 12.12 11.39 -12.29
N GLY A 117 12.84 10.34 -11.90
CA GLY A 117 14.19 10.47 -11.33
C GLY A 117 15.23 11.06 -12.29
N ASP A 118 15.04 10.92 -13.60
CA ASP A 118 15.92 11.41 -14.66
C ASP A 118 15.44 12.73 -15.29
N GLN A 119 14.29 13.27 -14.87
CA GLN A 119 13.78 14.54 -15.37
C GLN A 119 14.41 15.72 -14.61
N LYS A 120 14.92 16.71 -15.33
CA LYS A 120 15.37 17.98 -14.72
C LYS A 120 14.17 18.81 -14.26
N LEU A 121 14.26 19.36 -13.06
CA LEU A 121 13.21 20.23 -12.48
C LEU A 121 13.53 21.74 -12.63
N GLY A 122 14.53 22.07 -13.46
CA GLY A 122 14.92 23.45 -13.74
C GLY A 122 15.41 24.17 -12.47
N ASN A 123 14.84 25.34 -12.20
CA ASN A 123 15.24 26.21 -11.10
C ASN A 123 14.46 25.97 -9.79
N ILE A 124 13.61 24.94 -9.73
CA ILE A 124 12.87 24.59 -8.52
C ILE A 124 13.85 24.06 -7.48
N ARG A 125 13.86 24.69 -6.31
CA ARG A 125 14.72 24.31 -5.18
C ARG A 125 13.97 23.41 -4.21
N ASP A 126 14.65 22.38 -3.72
CA ASP A 126 14.16 21.50 -2.68
C ASP A 126 14.27 22.13 -1.27
N VAL A 127 13.94 21.35 -0.24
CA VAL A 127 14.00 21.76 1.17
C VAL A 127 15.43 22.07 1.66
N GLN A 128 16.46 21.69 0.90
CA GLN A 128 17.86 22.01 1.17
C GLN A 128 18.37 23.16 0.30
N GLY A 129 17.51 23.78 -0.51
CA GLY A 129 17.88 24.88 -1.40
C GLY A 129 18.57 24.45 -2.70
N THR A 130 18.58 23.14 -3.01
CA THR A 130 19.27 22.54 -4.16
C THR A 130 18.29 22.25 -5.30
N THR A 131 18.77 22.32 -6.54
CA THR A 131 17.98 21.96 -7.75
C THR A 131 18.24 20.52 -8.17
N TRP A 132 17.22 19.81 -8.68
CA TRP A 132 17.38 18.48 -9.25
C TRP A 132 17.76 18.52 -10.74
N ASN A 133 19.03 18.24 -11.03
CA ASN A 133 19.61 18.24 -12.37
C ASN A 133 20.40 16.95 -12.63
N PRO A 134 19.72 15.80 -12.84
CA PRO A 134 20.39 14.52 -13.06
C PRO A 134 21.18 14.56 -14.39
N VAL A 135 22.32 13.86 -14.40
CA VAL A 135 23.09 13.60 -15.62
C VAL A 135 22.44 12.42 -16.34
N PRO A 136 22.18 12.49 -17.66
CA PRO A 136 21.66 11.36 -18.42
C PRO A 136 22.56 10.14 -18.23
N ARG A 137 21.98 8.99 -17.86
CA ARG A 137 22.69 7.71 -17.91
C ARG A 137 22.38 7.08 -19.26
N PHE A 138 23.41 6.97 -20.10
CA PHE A 138 23.38 6.21 -21.36
C PHE A 138 23.54 4.72 -21.07
#